data_AF-A0A540MBH9-F1
#
_entry.id   AF-A0A540MBH9-F1
#
_cell.length_a   1.000
_cell.length_b   1.000
_cell.length_c   1.000
_cell.angle_alpha   90.00
_cell.angle_beta   90.00
_cell.angle_gamma   90.00
#
_symmetry.space_group_name_H-M   'P 1'
#
loop_
_entity.id
_entity.type
_entity.pdbx_description
1 polymer ?
#
loop_
_entity_poly.entity_id
_entity_poly.type
_entity_poly.pdbx_seq_one_letter_code
_entity_poly.pdbx_strand_id
1 'polypeptide(L)'
;MGVKYRLLKINQGDQTLKIVRDDYCDKVCSPKFGDTKLNSKLFDYVVGSSDVTLLYDCTSSSKAEDFSCPDDEAYEDVAAIPADVPESPICKSKVVVRISDATFFRILSIQNATALEAVVREGFEVKYKVDSENCGECVSSKGVCGYHWNLNETVCHCANQASESRTCSAATAEAIDNPAVVPPPAKGMN
;
A
#
# COMPACT_ATOMS: atom_id res chain seq x y z
N MET A 1 2.57 15.98 0.37
CA MET A 1 3.61 14.93 0.49
C MET A 1 2.90 13.60 0.72
N GLY A 2 3.24 12.55 -0.04
CA GLY A 2 2.64 11.22 0.12
C GLY A 2 3.46 10.35 1.07
N VAL A 3 2.78 9.47 1.81
CA VAL A 3 3.45 8.52 2.70
C VAL A 3 3.91 7.31 1.91
N LYS A 4 5.13 6.85 2.18
CA LYS A 4 5.73 5.70 1.51
C LYS A 4 5.47 4.43 2.32
N TYR A 5 5.08 3.38 1.61
CA TYR A 5 4.88 2.05 2.18
C TYR A 5 5.86 1.07 1.55
N ARG A 6 6.46 0.22 2.40
CA ARG A 6 7.30 -0.89 1.98
C ARG A 6 6.43 -2.14 1.84
N LEU A 7 6.61 -2.83 0.73
CA LEU A 7 5.92 -4.08 0.44
C LEU A 7 6.68 -5.24 1.07
N LEU A 8 6.05 -5.94 2.03
CA LEU A 8 6.62 -7.07 2.75
C LEU A 8 6.28 -8.41 2.09
N LYS A 9 5.04 -8.54 1.59
CA LYS A 9 4.56 -9.77 0.94
C LYS A 9 3.47 -9.45 -0.07
N ILE A 10 3.41 -10.22 -1.14
CA ILE A 10 2.33 -10.21 -2.13
C ILE A 10 1.69 -11.60 -2.13
N ASN A 11 0.36 -11.64 -2.10
CA ASN A 11 -0.41 -12.85 -2.40
C ASN A 11 -1.38 -12.54 -3.55
N GLN A 12 -1.03 -13.03 -4.75
CA GLN A 12 -1.81 -12.77 -5.96
C GLN A 12 -3.13 -13.55 -5.98
N GLY A 13 -3.20 -14.72 -5.32
CA GLY A 13 -4.41 -15.53 -5.26
C GLY A 13 -5.52 -14.85 -4.46
N ASP A 14 -5.15 -14.24 -3.33
CA ASP A 14 -6.10 -13.54 -2.46
C ASP A 14 -6.23 -12.04 -2.79
N GLN A 15 -5.44 -11.55 -3.75
CA GLN A 15 -5.29 -10.14 -4.11
C GLN A 15 -4.91 -9.27 -2.90
N THR A 16 -3.97 -9.75 -2.09
CA THR A 16 -3.52 -9.03 -0.87
C THR A 16 -2.05 -8.62 -0.92
N LEU A 17 -1.77 -7.50 -0.26
CA LEU A 17 -0.42 -6.99 0.01
C LEU A 17 -0.24 -6.88 1.52
N LYS A 18 0.87 -7.39 2.05
CA LYS A 18 1.33 -7.06 3.40
C LYS A 18 2.28 -5.88 3.29
N ILE A 19 1.93 -4.77 3.93
CA ILE A 19 2.66 -3.50 3.82
C ILE A 19 2.95 -2.94 5.21
N VAL A 20 3.99 -2.10 5.26
CA VAL A 20 4.35 -1.34 6.45
C VAL A 20 4.76 0.06 6.01
N ARG A 21 4.55 1.06 6.87
CA ARG A 21 5.06 2.40 6.62
C ARG A 21 6.58 2.39 6.61
N ASP A 22 7.16 2.95 5.56
CA ASP A 22 8.61 2.89 5.33
C ASP A 22 9.41 3.61 6.44
N ASP A 23 8.86 4.68 7.00
CA ASP A 23 9.49 5.41 8.10
C ASP A 23 9.55 4.62 9.41
N TYR A 24 8.68 3.63 9.60
CA TYR A 24 8.66 2.76 10.78
C TYR A 24 9.38 1.42 10.60
N CYS A 25 10.02 1.18 9.46
CA CYS A 25 10.77 -0.06 9.26
C CYS A 25 12.00 -0.16 10.15
N ASP A 26 12.63 0.98 10.44
CA ASP A 26 13.92 1.05 11.13
C ASP A 26 13.90 1.98 12.36
N LYS A 27 12.89 2.86 12.48
CA LYS A 27 12.82 3.90 13.52
C LYS A 27 11.38 4.23 13.90
N VAL A 28 10.81 3.56 14.90
CA VAL A 28 9.48 3.92 15.42
C VAL A 28 9.49 5.31 16.09
N CYS A 29 10.62 5.69 16.69
CA CYS A 29 10.81 6.94 17.43
C CYS A 29 11.04 8.20 16.59
N SER A 30 11.10 8.09 15.26
CA SER A 30 11.23 9.23 14.36
C SER A 30 10.23 9.18 13.20
N PRO A 31 8.92 9.29 13.49
CA PRO A 31 7.90 9.34 12.46
C PRO A 31 8.16 10.53 11.51
N LYS A 32 8.11 10.28 10.21
CA LYS A 32 8.25 11.33 9.18
C LYS A 32 6.91 11.93 8.77
N PHE A 33 5.82 11.22 9.06
CA PHE A 33 4.46 11.59 8.66
C PHE A 33 3.48 11.40 9.82
N GLY A 34 2.43 12.21 9.87
CA GLY A 34 1.33 12.07 10.82
C GLY A 34 0.37 10.93 10.45
N ASP A 35 -0.91 11.10 10.76
CA ASP A 35 -1.97 10.14 10.43
C ASP A 35 -2.11 9.94 8.93
N THR A 36 -2.34 8.70 8.51
CA THR A 36 -2.46 8.35 7.10
C THR A 36 -3.55 7.34 6.88
N LYS A 37 -4.31 7.53 5.79
CA LYS A 37 -5.24 6.53 5.28
C LYS A 37 -4.83 6.15 3.87
N LEU A 38 -4.91 4.86 3.57
CA LEU A 38 -4.76 4.41 2.19
C LEU A 38 -5.95 4.90 1.35
N ASN A 39 -5.70 5.07 0.06
CA ASN A 39 -6.74 5.44 -0.88
C ASN A 39 -7.73 4.28 -1.03
N SER A 40 -8.95 4.48 -0.54
CA SER A 40 -10.03 3.49 -0.58
C SER A 40 -10.50 3.14 -1.99
N LYS A 41 -10.11 3.91 -3.02
CA LYS A 41 -10.35 3.53 -4.43
C LYS A 41 -9.43 2.43 -4.91
N LEU A 42 -8.31 2.22 -4.22
CA LEU A 42 -7.23 1.31 -4.63
C LEU A 42 -7.08 0.12 -3.69
N PHE A 43 -7.34 0.34 -2.41
CA PHE A 43 -7.13 -0.64 -1.37
C PHE A 43 -8.35 -0.73 -0.47
N ASP A 44 -8.70 -1.95 -0.10
CA ASP A 44 -9.58 -2.23 1.02
C ASP A 44 -8.77 -2.79 2.18
N TYR A 45 -9.18 -2.42 3.38
CA TYR A 45 -8.65 -3.02 4.59
C TYR A 45 -9.27 -4.41 4.78
N VAL A 46 -8.43 -5.42 4.97
CA VAL A 46 -8.91 -6.78 5.27
C VAL A 46 -9.30 -6.89 6.73
N VAL A 47 -10.25 -7.78 7.02
CA VAL A 47 -10.50 -8.26 8.38
C VAL A 47 -9.20 -8.90 8.89
N GLY A 48 -8.78 -8.62 10.12
CA GLY A 48 -7.46 -9.04 10.61
C GLY A 48 -6.45 -7.90 10.75
N SER A 49 -6.88 -6.64 10.76
CA SER A 49 -6.00 -5.49 11.00
C SER A 49 -6.73 -4.35 11.70
N SER A 50 -6.04 -3.71 12.64
CA SER A 50 -6.60 -2.75 13.58
C SER A 50 -5.76 -1.49 13.69
N ASP A 51 -6.43 -0.37 13.95
CA ASP A 51 -5.78 0.92 14.18
C ASP A 51 -5.29 1.00 15.63
N VAL A 52 -4.06 1.47 15.80
CA VAL A 52 -3.44 1.79 17.09
C VAL A 52 -2.87 3.19 17.05
N THR A 53 -2.90 3.87 18.18
CA THR A 53 -2.33 5.20 18.32
C THR A 53 -0.96 5.10 18.97
N LEU A 54 0.07 5.47 18.22
CA LEU A 54 1.41 5.70 18.76
C LEU A 54 1.42 7.04 19.49
N LEU A 55 1.95 7.04 20.69
CA LEU A 55 1.97 8.15 21.63
C LEU A 55 3.42 8.55 21.88
N TYR A 56 3.77 9.81 21.63
CA TYR A 56 5.15 10.28 21.75
C TYR A 56 5.29 11.43 22.76
N ASP A 57 6.29 11.34 23.63
CA ASP A 57 6.61 12.30 24.70
C ASP A 57 5.35 12.73 25.50
N CYS A 58 4.74 11.81 26.23
CA CYS A 58 3.50 12.08 26.98
C CYS A 58 3.76 12.58 28.41
N THR A 59 2.87 13.43 28.94
CA THR A 59 3.05 14.02 30.28
C THR A 59 2.89 13.05 31.44
N SER A 60 2.23 11.90 31.21
CA SER A 60 1.91 10.88 32.20
C SER A 60 2.70 9.59 32.02
N SER A 61 3.59 9.49 31.03
CA SER A 61 4.57 8.42 31.02
C SER A 61 5.51 8.68 32.18
N SER A 62 5.36 7.93 33.27
CA SER A 62 6.54 7.55 34.03
C SER A 62 7.51 7.05 32.98
N LYS A 63 8.65 7.73 32.79
CA LYS A 63 9.72 7.34 31.88
C LYS A 63 10.24 5.97 32.33
N ALA A 64 9.44 4.94 32.08
CA ALA A 64 9.84 3.56 32.23
C ALA A 64 10.91 3.41 31.17
N GLU A 65 12.14 3.14 31.58
CA GLU A 65 13.28 3.06 30.67
C GLU A 65 13.04 2.08 29.53
N ASP A 66 12.14 1.13 29.73
CA ASP A 66 11.70 0.19 28.73
C ASP A 66 11.04 0.86 27.49
N PHE A 67 10.34 1.98 27.63
CA PHE A 67 9.73 2.70 26.50
C PHE A 67 10.59 3.84 25.94
N SER A 68 11.81 4.00 26.45
CA SER A 68 12.73 5.02 25.98
C SER A 68 13.20 4.73 24.56
N CYS A 69 13.21 5.78 23.76
CA CYS A 69 13.81 5.79 22.44
C CYS A 69 15.33 5.94 22.55
N PRO A 70 16.10 5.44 21.56
CA PRO A 70 17.53 5.70 21.47
C PRO A 70 17.85 7.20 21.49
N ASP A 71 19.00 7.56 22.05
CA ASP A 71 19.56 8.91 21.93
C ASP A 71 19.68 9.28 20.42
N ASP A 72 19.45 10.55 20.09
CA ASP A 72 19.42 11.12 18.73
C ASP A 72 18.14 10.84 17.87
N GLU A 73 17.09 10.26 18.46
CA GLU A 73 15.76 10.18 17.82
C GLU A 73 14.91 11.45 18.06
N ALA A 74 13.83 11.61 17.28
CA ALA A 74 12.99 12.82 17.33
C ALA A 74 12.15 12.95 18.61
N TYR A 75 11.88 11.81 19.26
CA TYR A 75 11.10 11.68 20.49
C TYR A 75 11.91 10.86 21.50
N GLU A 76 11.71 11.14 22.79
CA GLU A 76 12.41 10.52 23.92
C GLU A 76 11.73 9.21 24.37
N ASP A 77 10.40 9.13 24.22
CA ASP A 77 9.63 7.93 24.52
C ASP A 77 8.50 7.70 23.51
N VAL A 78 8.16 6.42 23.32
CA VAL A 78 7.05 5.99 22.49
C VAL A 78 6.27 4.87 23.15
N ALA A 79 4.94 5.01 23.18
CA ALA A 79 4.02 3.97 23.63
C ALA A 79 2.92 3.75 22.58
N ALA A 80 2.11 2.70 22.76
CA ALA A 80 0.96 2.45 21.91
C ALA A 80 -0.27 2.10 22.72
N ILE A 81 -1.42 2.60 22.28
CA ILE A 81 -2.73 2.24 22.81
C ILE A 81 -3.66 1.87 21.64
N PRO A 82 -4.69 1.06 21.88
CA PRO A 82 -5.77 0.90 20.91
C PRO A 82 -6.36 2.25 20.49
N ALA A 83 -6.67 2.42 19.20
CA ALA A 83 -7.13 3.71 18.67
C ALA A 83 -8.55 4.10 19.13
N ASP A 84 -9.32 3.14 19.63
CA ASP A 84 -10.68 3.28 20.14
C ASP A 84 -10.74 3.72 21.62
N VAL A 85 -9.59 3.91 22.28
CA VAL A 85 -9.55 4.41 23.66
C VAL A 85 -10.04 5.87 23.69
N PRO A 86 -11.15 6.16 24.43
CA PRO A 86 -11.81 7.47 24.39
C PRO A 86 -10.99 8.60 25.03
N GLU A 87 -10.13 8.27 25.99
CA GLU A 87 -9.24 9.22 26.65
C GLU A 87 -7.78 8.84 26.40
N SER A 88 -7.14 9.55 25.47
CA SER A 88 -5.69 9.40 25.24
C SER A 88 -4.93 10.49 26.01
N PRO A 89 -3.75 10.17 26.61
CA PRO A 89 -2.98 11.12 27.40
C PRO A 89 -2.52 12.32 26.57
N ILE A 90 -2.15 13.42 27.23
CA ILE A 90 -1.56 14.58 26.55
C ILE A 90 -0.13 14.23 26.14
N CYS A 91 0.15 14.32 24.84
CA CYS A 91 1.41 13.93 24.23
C CYS A 91 1.85 14.99 23.24
N LYS A 92 3.15 15.12 23.02
CA LYS A 92 3.73 16.03 22.03
C LYS A 92 3.30 15.66 20.61
N SER A 93 3.14 14.37 20.34
CA SER A 93 2.63 13.86 19.07
C SER A 93 1.82 12.58 19.27
N LYS A 94 0.87 12.36 18.35
CA LYS A 94 0.06 11.15 18.25
C LYS A 94 -0.03 10.77 16.78
N VAL A 95 0.20 9.51 16.48
CA VAL A 95 0.11 9.00 15.10
C VAL A 95 -0.67 7.69 15.08
N VAL A 96 -1.76 7.66 14.33
CA VAL A 96 -2.52 6.45 14.07
C VAL A 96 -1.81 5.63 13.00
N VAL A 97 -1.53 4.39 13.35
CA VAL A 97 -0.95 3.38 12.46
C VAL A 97 -1.79 2.13 12.48
N ARG A 98 -1.76 1.37 11.40
CA ARG A 98 -2.46 0.10 11.31
C ARG A 98 -1.49 -1.06 11.49
N ILE A 99 -1.90 -2.06 12.27
CA ILE A 99 -1.12 -3.27 12.55
C ILE A 99 -2.00 -4.50 12.31
N SER A 100 -1.39 -5.69 12.28
CA SER A 100 -2.13 -6.95 12.21
C SER A 100 -2.93 -7.21 13.50
N ASP A 101 -4.14 -7.76 13.41
CA ASP A 101 -4.96 -8.11 14.59
C ASP A 101 -4.29 -9.14 15.50
N ALA A 102 -3.48 -10.05 14.93
CA ALA A 102 -2.67 -10.98 15.71
C ALA A 102 -1.70 -10.24 16.66
N THR A 103 -1.29 -9.03 16.29
CA THR A 103 -0.46 -8.14 17.11
C THR A 103 -1.25 -7.16 17.96
N PHE A 104 -2.50 -6.85 17.59
CA PHE A 104 -3.34 -5.88 18.29
C PHE A 104 -3.53 -6.22 19.76
N PHE A 105 -3.86 -7.48 20.08
CA PHE A 105 -3.97 -7.93 21.47
C PHE A 105 -2.64 -7.88 22.23
N ARG A 106 -1.51 -7.91 21.52
CA ARG A 106 -0.17 -7.84 22.12
C ARG A 106 0.17 -6.44 22.58
N ILE A 107 -0.49 -5.39 22.07
CA ILE A 107 -0.24 -3.99 22.43
C ILE A 107 -0.31 -3.78 23.94
N LEU A 108 -1.31 -4.39 24.59
CA LEU A 108 -1.49 -4.31 26.05
C LEU A 108 -0.40 -5.04 26.85
N SER A 109 0.36 -5.93 26.20
CA SER A 109 1.45 -6.72 26.78
C SER A 109 2.83 -6.25 26.35
N ILE A 110 2.92 -5.20 25.53
CA ILE A 110 4.20 -4.60 25.14
C ILE A 110 4.83 -4.00 26.39
N GLN A 111 6.08 -4.39 26.64
CA GLN A 111 6.83 -3.90 27.79
C GLN A 111 7.82 -2.81 27.42
N ASN A 112 8.25 -2.73 26.15
CA ASN A 112 9.31 -1.82 25.72
C ASN A 112 9.15 -1.31 24.27
N ALA A 113 9.90 -0.26 23.94
CA ALA A 113 9.89 0.37 22.62
C ALA A 113 10.35 -0.58 21.50
N THR A 114 11.33 -1.46 21.76
CA THR A 114 11.81 -2.45 20.78
C THR A 114 10.71 -3.47 20.40
N ALA A 115 9.92 -3.92 21.37
CA ALA A 115 8.80 -4.82 21.12
C ALA A 115 7.68 -4.11 20.36
N LEU A 116 7.45 -2.82 20.62
CA LEU A 116 6.54 -1.99 19.84
C LEU A 116 7.02 -1.84 18.39
N GLU A 117 8.29 -1.54 18.18
CA GLU A 117 8.88 -1.48 16.85
C GLU A 117 8.68 -2.79 16.09
N ALA A 118 8.93 -3.94 16.74
CA ALA A 118 8.73 -5.25 16.12
C ALA A 118 7.28 -5.47 15.68
N VAL A 119 6.30 -5.04 16.50
CA VAL A 119 4.87 -5.11 16.16
C VAL A 119 4.52 -4.20 14.98
N VAL A 120 4.97 -2.94 14.99
CA VAL A 120 4.71 -2.00 13.90
C VAL A 120 5.37 -2.48 12.60
N ARG A 121 6.60 -3.02 12.70
CA ARG A 121 7.38 -3.55 11.59
C ARG A 121 6.77 -4.79 10.95
N GLU A 122 5.98 -5.55 11.70
CA GLU A 122 5.21 -6.66 11.14
C GLU A 122 4.25 -6.16 10.04
N GLY A 123 3.76 -4.92 10.16
CA GLY A 123 2.86 -4.33 9.19
C GLY A 123 1.46 -4.94 9.21
N PHE A 124 0.70 -4.69 8.16
CA PHE A 124 -0.69 -5.12 8.05
C PHE A 124 -1.03 -5.49 6.60
N GLU A 125 -2.08 -6.28 6.44
CA GLU A 125 -2.55 -6.70 5.13
C GLU A 125 -3.64 -5.77 4.60
N VAL A 126 -3.65 -5.61 3.28
CA VAL A 126 -4.66 -4.88 2.53
C VAL A 126 -5.01 -5.65 1.27
N LYS A 127 -6.25 -5.55 0.82
CA LYS A 127 -6.68 -6.07 -0.47
C LYS A 127 -6.51 -4.97 -1.51
N TYR A 128 -5.85 -5.25 -2.64
CA TYR A 128 -5.76 -4.30 -3.74
C TYR A 128 -6.91 -4.52 -4.73
N LYS A 129 -7.46 -3.43 -5.24
CA LYS A 129 -8.57 -3.45 -6.20
C LYS A 129 -8.03 -3.63 -7.60
N VAL A 130 -8.60 -4.58 -8.32
CA VAL A 130 -8.32 -4.85 -9.73
C VAL A 130 -9.64 -4.96 -10.47
N ASP A 131 -9.73 -4.29 -11.60
CA ASP A 131 -10.77 -4.57 -12.58
C ASP A 131 -10.48 -5.94 -13.20
N SER A 132 -11.09 -6.98 -12.63
CA SER A 132 -10.76 -8.37 -12.95
C SER A 132 -11.18 -8.75 -14.37
N GLU A 133 -12.21 -8.09 -14.91
CA GLU A 133 -12.66 -8.28 -16.29
C GLU A 133 -11.63 -7.70 -17.26
N ASN A 134 -11.33 -6.40 -17.14
CA ASN A 134 -10.37 -5.74 -18.02
C ASN A 134 -8.95 -6.34 -17.88
N CYS A 135 -8.55 -6.69 -16.66
CA CYS A 135 -7.27 -7.36 -16.45
C CYS A 135 -7.26 -8.79 -17.05
N GLY A 136 -8.36 -9.53 -16.94
CA GLY A 136 -8.50 -10.85 -17.55
C GLY A 136 -8.36 -10.81 -19.08
N GLU A 137 -9.01 -9.83 -19.72
CA GLU A 137 -8.88 -9.60 -21.17
C GLU A 137 -7.43 -9.26 -21.55
N CYS A 138 -6.79 -8.37 -20.79
CA CYS A 138 -5.40 -8.00 -21.01
C CYS A 138 -4.45 -9.22 -20.94
N VAL A 139 -4.55 -10.03 -19.88
CA VAL A 139 -3.72 -11.23 -19.73
C VAL A 139 -4.00 -12.24 -20.86
N SER A 140 -5.27 -12.40 -21.24
CA SER A 140 -5.66 -13.28 -22.35
C SER A 140 -5.06 -12.85 -23.69
N SER A 141 -4.87 -11.54 -23.88
CA SER A 141 -4.19 -10.96 -25.04
C SER A 141 -2.66 -10.97 -24.97
N LYS A 142 -2.07 -11.62 -23.97
CA LYS A 142 -0.61 -11.67 -23.69
C LYS A 142 -0.02 -10.35 -23.18
N GLY A 143 -0.84 -9.50 -22.57
CA GLY A 143 -0.40 -8.28 -21.87
C GLY A 143 -0.19 -8.47 -20.37
N VAL A 144 0.24 -7.40 -19.72
CA VAL A 144 0.37 -7.29 -18.26
C VAL A 144 -0.51 -6.16 -17.77
N CYS A 145 -1.36 -6.44 -16.78
CA CYS A 145 -2.24 -5.44 -16.20
C CYS A 145 -1.44 -4.39 -15.43
N GLY A 146 -1.77 -3.12 -15.63
CA GLY A 146 -1.30 -2.00 -14.84
C GLY A 146 -2.47 -1.13 -14.40
N TYR A 147 -2.14 -0.09 -13.63
CA TYR A 147 -3.11 0.88 -13.14
C TYR A 147 -2.64 2.29 -13.48
N HIS A 148 -3.51 3.07 -14.13
CA HIS A 148 -3.21 4.44 -14.50
C HIS A 148 -3.80 5.42 -13.47
N TRP A 149 -2.94 5.95 -12.59
CA TRP A 149 -3.34 6.76 -11.44
C TRP A 149 -4.20 7.99 -11.78
N ASN A 150 -3.96 8.63 -12.93
CA ASN A 150 -4.67 9.85 -13.32
C ASN A 150 -6.09 9.55 -13.84
N LEU A 151 -6.26 8.41 -14.51
CA LEU A 151 -7.54 7.99 -15.08
C LEU A 151 -8.35 7.15 -14.09
N ASN A 152 -7.69 6.62 -13.06
CA ASN A 152 -8.23 5.62 -12.13
C ASN A 152 -8.72 4.34 -12.83
N GLU A 153 -8.05 3.96 -13.91
CA GLU A 153 -8.47 2.85 -14.77
C GLU A 153 -7.38 1.78 -14.88
N THR A 154 -7.82 0.55 -15.12
CA THR A 154 -6.93 -0.57 -15.46
C THR A 154 -6.45 -0.40 -16.89
N VAL A 155 -5.14 -0.51 -17.08
CA VAL A 155 -4.49 -0.40 -18.39
C VAL A 155 -3.81 -1.72 -18.75
N CYS A 156 -3.78 -2.05 -20.04
CA CYS A 156 -3.03 -3.20 -20.51
C CYS A 156 -1.67 -2.78 -21.06
N HIS A 157 -0.59 -3.29 -20.45
CA HIS A 157 0.76 -3.08 -20.95
C HIS A 157 1.14 -4.21 -21.90
N CYS A 158 1.41 -3.84 -23.15
CA CYS A 158 1.67 -4.76 -24.26
C CYS A 158 3.11 -4.63 -24.74
N ALA A 159 3.73 -5.75 -25.13
CA ALA A 159 5.02 -5.70 -25.80
C ALA A 159 4.88 -4.97 -27.14
N ASN A 160 5.76 -3.99 -27.39
CA ASN A 160 5.86 -3.23 -28.64
C ASN A 160 4.62 -2.37 -29.02
N GLN A 161 3.73 -2.08 -28.08
CA GLN A 161 2.61 -1.16 -28.28
C GLN A 161 2.63 -0.07 -27.23
N ALA A 162 2.57 1.18 -27.68
CA ALA A 162 2.47 2.36 -26.82
C ALA A 162 1.00 2.75 -26.51
N SER A 163 0.03 2.09 -27.14
CA SER A 163 -1.38 2.45 -27.01
C SER A 163 -2.01 1.88 -25.74
N GLU A 164 -2.73 2.74 -25.02
CA GLU A 164 -3.59 2.41 -23.89
C GLU A 164 -4.86 1.70 -24.40
N SER A 165 -4.76 0.40 -24.65
CA SER A 165 -5.89 -0.47 -25.02
C SER A 165 -6.23 -1.41 -23.87
N ARG A 166 -7.46 -1.94 -23.85
CA ARG A 166 -7.88 -3.00 -22.91
C ARG A 166 -7.23 -4.34 -23.23
N THR A 167 -6.84 -4.54 -24.47
CA THR A 167 -6.18 -5.74 -24.97
C THR A 167 -4.99 -5.38 -25.85
N CYS A 168 -4.00 -6.26 -25.86
CA CYS A 168 -2.93 -6.23 -26.83
C CYS A 168 -3.48 -6.71 -28.16
N SER A 169 -3.54 -5.80 -29.13
CA SER A 169 -3.73 -6.21 -30.51
C SER A 169 -2.57 -7.13 -30.88
N ALA A 170 -2.81 -8.17 -31.66
CA ALA A 170 -1.75 -8.72 -32.49
C ALA A 170 -1.44 -7.67 -33.56
N ALA A 171 -0.76 -6.57 -33.21
CA ALA A 171 -0.30 -5.61 -34.20
C ALA A 171 0.78 -6.32 -35.04
N THR A 172 0.32 -6.92 -36.14
CA THR A 172 1.05 -7.24 -37.35
C THR A 172 2.34 -8.05 -37.20
N ALA A 173 2.23 -9.34 -36.85
CA ALA A 173 3.16 -10.32 -37.40
C ALA A 173 2.81 -10.65 -38.87
N GLU A 174 1.55 -10.44 -39.29
CA GLU A 174 1.09 -10.80 -40.65
C GLU A 174 1.38 -9.72 -41.72
N ALA A 175 1.65 -8.46 -41.35
CA ALA A 175 1.92 -7.40 -42.34
C ALA A 175 3.40 -7.31 -42.78
N ILE A 176 4.30 -8.06 -42.15
CA ILE A 176 5.71 -8.12 -42.56
C ILE A 176 5.93 -9.23 -43.60
N ASP A 177 5.05 -10.23 -43.66
CA ASP A 177 5.23 -11.41 -44.51
C ASP A 177 4.38 -11.43 -45.80
N ASN A 178 3.40 -10.53 -45.97
CA ASN A 178 2.61 -10.54 -47.22
C ASN A 178 2.07 -9.16 -47.68
N PRO A 179 2.73 -8.47 -48.62
CA PRO A 179 2.29 -7.17 -49.15
C PRO A 179 1.09 -7.21 -50.11
N ALA A 180 0.39 -8.34 -50.25
CA ALA A 180 -0.61 -8.55 -51.32
C ALA A 180 -2.08 -8.26 -50.93
N VAL A 181 -2.40 -7.90 -49.68
CA VAL A 181 -3.79 -7.66 -49.26
C VAL A 181 -4.00 -6.19 -48.87
N VAL A 182 -3.86 -5.31 -49.86
CA VAL A 182 -4.41 -3.95 -49.78
C VAL A 182 -5.54 -3.86 -50.81
N PRO A 183 -6.81 -3.79 -50.40
CA PRO A 183 -7.90 -3.54 -51.33
C PRO A 183 -7.79 -2.10 -51.87
N PRO A 184 -8.04 -1.87 -53.17
CA PRO A 184 -7.98 -0.51 -53.72
C PRO A 184 -9.13 0.36 -53.19
N PRO A 185 -8.92 1.68 -53.05
CA PRO A 185 -9.95 2.60 -52.59
C PRO A 185 -11.12 2.66 -53.58
N ALA A 186 -12.34 2.63 -53.03
CA ALA A 186 -13.58 2.72 -53.79
C ALA A 186 -13.61 4.03 -54.60
N LYS A 187 -13.77 3.89 -55.92
CA LYS A 187 -13.89 4.99 -56.87
C LYS A 187 -15.24 5.67 -56.65
N GLY A 188 -15.21 6.92 -56.18
CA GLY A 188 -16.39 7.77 -56.11
C GLY A 188 -17.00 7.96 -57.50
N MET A 189 -18.31 7.79 -57.60
CA MET A 189 -19.11 8.08 -58.79
C MET A 189 -19.86 9.39 -58.52
N ASN A 190 -19.77 10.30 -59.50
CA ASN A 190 -20.39 11.62 -59.54
C ASN A 190 -21.88 11.63 -59.21
#